data_AF-A0A9P1H781-F1
#
_entry.id   AF-A0A9P1H781-F1
#
_cell.length_a   1.000
_cell.length_b   1.000
_cell.length_c   1.000
_cell.angle_alpha   90.00
_cell.angle_beta   90.00
_cell.angle_gamma   90.00
#
_symmetry.space_group_name_H-M   'P 1'
#
loop_
_entity.id
_entity.type
_entity.pdbx_description
1 polymer ?
#
loop_
_entity_poly.entity_id
_entity_poly.type
_entity_poly.pdbx_seq_one_letter_code
_entity_poly.pdbx_strand_id
1 'polypeptide(L)'
;MSRQFHRHGISAIALAGALSAFLIAWYFYPWKARWGRTTFPGVAFSFTPDYATAAVRYANGTEIRLPPAYGSLAYRNFMRREESSLPTGGLLCEYIPPALRSLALGRCNSEADGDLAGAEALMRELRASVASVMGTNFCYASMTSRNIFEAQGVPKSILEKALQNIGLVQGNMIDAGRGALAFNGLDTYPETGLPPALVLVVDHSDYGTSSQVFWRDEEVLHGDAIGDGAFRDVLRAVVGPKLLENAATADPLYASAVFAARSAYDTINRLDFGEEPAFGCCWKSQFHNCWEYRQVVHVCQ
;
A
#
# COMPACT_ATOMS: atom_id res chain seq x y z
N MET A 1 -60.91 -48.93 38.77
CA MET A 1 -60.23 -47.71 38.28
C MET A 1 -58.74 -48.01 38.14
N SER A 2 -58.32 -48.44 36.95
CA SER A 2 -56.92 -48.77 36.64
C SER A 2 -56.32 -47.59 35.88
N ARG A 3 -55.29 -46.93 36.44
CA ARG A 3 -54.58 -45.83 35.78
C ARG A 3 -53.42 -46.42 34.98
N GLN A 4 -53.58 -46.40 33.66
CA GLN A 4 -52.54 -46.72 32.68
C GLN A 4 -51.44 -45.65 32.75
N PHE A 5 -50.26 -46.03 33.25
CA PHE A 5 -49.05 -45.22 33.18
C PHE A 5 -48.39 -45.44 31.80
N HIS A 6 -48.63 -44.53 30.86
CA HIS A 6 -47.83 -44.45 29.64
C HIS A 6 -46.45 -43.90 29.97
N ARG A 7 -45.45 -44.79 30.07
CA ARG A 7 -44.03 -44.43 30.07
C ARG A 7 -43.67 -43.93 28.67
N HIS A 8 -43.44 -42.63 28.53
CA HIS A 8 -42.76 -42.05 27.37
C HIS A 8 -41.30 -42.50 27.38
N GLY A 9 -41.01 -43.61 26.68
CA GLY A 9 -39.65 -43.99 26.33
C GLY A 9 -39.14 -43.05 25.26
N ILE A 10 -38.61 -41.89 25.68
CA ILE A 10 -37.78 -41.06 24.80
C ILE A 10 -36.57 -41.92 24.46
N SER A 11 -36.53 -42.42 23.23
CA SER A 11 -35.51 -43.33 22.74
C SER A 11 -34.13 -42.69 22.90
N ALA A 12 -33.21 -43.38 23.59
CA ALA A 12 -31.85 -42.91 23.86
C ALA A 12 -31.08 -42.46 22.60
N ILE A 13 -31.51 -42.92 21.43
CA ILE A 13 -30.99 -42.55 20.11
C ILE A 13 -31.25 -41.06 19.78
N ALA A 14 -32.41 -40.52 20.17
CA ALA A 14 -32.74 -39.12 19.93
C ALA A 14 -31.88 -38.17 20.78
N LEU A 15 -31.55 -38.59 22.02
CA LEU A 15 -30.65 -37.86 22.92
C LEU A 15 -29.20 -37.87 22.41
N ALA A 16 -28.72 -38.99 21.88
CA ALA A 16 -27.38 -39.09 21.29
C ALA A 16 -27.23 -38.21 20.04
N GLY A 17 -28.24 -38.16 19.17
CA GLY A 17 -28.23 -37.29 17.99
C GLY A 17 -28.21 -35.81 18.34
N ALA A 18 -29.02 -35.39 19.33
CA ALA A 18 -29.05 -34.01 19.80
C ALA A 18 -27.73 -33.59 20.47
N LEU A 19 -27.12 -34.45 21.28
CA LEU A 19 -25.82 -34.19 21.91
C LEU A 19 -24.69 -34.08 20.89
N SER A 20 -24.65 -34.94 19.86
CA SER A 20 -23.65 -34.84 18.79
C SER A 20 -23.82 -33.56 17.96
N ALA A 21 -25.05 -33.18 17.62
CA ALA A 21 -25.31 -31.92 16.92
C ALA A 21 -24.94 -30.71 17.79
N PHE A 22 -25.20 -30.75 19.10
CA PHE A 22 -24.83 -29.69 20.03
C PHE A 22 -23.32 -29.62 20.24
N LEU A 23 -22.61 -30.74 20.31
CA LEU A 23 -21.16 -30.76 20.42
C LEU A 23 -20.49 -30.30 19.13
N ILE A 24 -20.99 -30.68 17.95
CA ILE A 24 -20.50 -30.14 16.66
C ILE A 24 -20.79 -28.64 16.59
N ALA A 25 -22.01 -28.20 16.89
CA ALA A 25 -22.31 -26.77 16.96
C ALA A 25 -21.43 -26.06 17.98
N TRP A 26 -21.18 -26.63 19.16
CA TRP A 26 -20.36 -25.99 20.19
C TRP A 26 -18.86 -26.06 19.93
N TYR A 27 -18.38 -27.03 19.15
CA TYR A 27 -17.00 -27.06 18.68
C TYR A 27 -16.78 -26.08 17.52
N PHE A 28 -17.79 -25.86 16.68
CA PHE A 28 -17.65 -25.07 15.44
C PHE A 28 -18.24 -23.64 15.52
N TYR A 29 -19.22 -23.33 16.38
CA TYR A 29 -19.94 -22.04 16.41
C TYR A 29 -19.48 -20.99 17.44
N PRO A 30 -19.10 -21.29 18.70
CA PRO A 30 -18.93 -20.24 19.70
C PRO A 30 -17.66 -19.40 19.52
N TRP A 31 -16.68 -19.88 18.75
CA TRP A 31 -15.46 -19.11 18.47
C TRP A 31 -15.60 -18.09 17.34
N LYS A 32 -16.55 -18.26 16.40
CA LYS A 32 -16.72 -17.29 15.30
C LYS A 32 -17.68 -16.14 15.63
N ALA A 33 -18.63 -16.33 16.53
CA ALA A 33 -19.70 -15.35 16.76
C ALA A 33 -19.42 -14.32 17.88
N ARG A 34 -18.47 -14.57 18.79
CA ARG A 34 -18.26 -13.72 19.97
C ARG A 34 -17.17 -12.66 19.83
N TRP A 35 -16.33 -12.77 18.81
CA TRP A 35 -15.36 -11.72 18.48
C TRP A 35 -16.01 -10.85 17.42
N GLY A 36 -16.58 -9.71 17.81
CA GLY A 36 -16.90 -8.64 16.87
C GLY A 36 -15.69 -8.48 15.94
N ARG A 37 -15.91 -8.44 14.63
CA ARG A 37 -14.80 -8.32 13.66
C ARG A 37 -14.07 -7.01 13.96
N THR A 38 -13.01 -7.09 14.78
CA THR A 38 -12.06 -5.99 14.93
C THR A 38 -11.48 -5.77 13.55
N THR A 39 -11.80 -4.61 13.00
CA THR A 39 -11.31 -4.17 11.71
C THR A 39 -10.13 -3.24 11.95
N PHE A 40 -9.08 -3.40 11.17
CA PHE A 40 -7.89 -2.57 11.24
C PHE A 40 -7.97 -1.50 10.16
N PRO A 41 -7.60 -0.24 10.44
CA PRO A 41 -7.56 0.78 9.42
C PRO A 41 -6.47 0.45 8.39
N GLY A 42 -6.77 0.70 7.12
CA GLY A 42 -5.76 0.63 6.06
C GLY A 42 -4.96 1.92 6.04
N VAL A 43 -3.64 1.82 5.98
CA VAL A 43 -2.72 2.96 5.87
C VAL A 43 -1.95 2.82 4.56
N ALA A 44 -1.75 3.93 3.87
CA ALA A 44 -0.83 3.95 2.75
C ALA A 44 -0.08 5.27 2.59
N PHE A 45 1.08 5.16 1.97
CA PHE A 45 1.93 6.29 1.58
C PHE A 45 1.97 6.42 0.06
N SER A 46 2.05 7.64 -0.45
CA SER A 46 2.37 7.91 -1.85
C SER A 46 3.63 8.75 -1.94
N PHE A 47 4.58 8.31 -2.76
CA PHE A 47 5.86 8.95 -2.92
C PHE A 47 5.94 9.63 -4.29
N THR A 48 6.25 10.92 -4.25
CA THR A 48 6.65 11.71 -5.42
C THR A 48 8.11 12.12 -5.26
N PRO A 49 8.77 12.64 -6.29
CA PRO A 49 10.13 13.12 -6.16
C PRO A 49 10.32 14.27 -5.17
N ASP A 50 9.26 14.93 -4.72
CA ASP A 50 9.35 16.18 -3.95
C ASP A 50 8.80 16.06 -2.54
N TYR A 51 7.73 15.30 -2.41
CA TYR A 51 7.01 15.10 -1.16
C TYR A 51 6.44 13.68 -1.14
N ALA A 52 5.94 13.29 0.01
CA ALA A 52 5.10 12.13 0.13
C ALA A 52 3.80 12.48 0.84
N THR A 53 2.72 11.79 0.49
CA THR A 53 1.41 11.93 1.13
C THR A 53 1.05 10.65 1.86
N ALA A 54 0.10 10.76 2.79
CA ALA A 54 -0.41 9.61 3.51
C ALA A 54 -1.94 9.65 3.58
N ALA A 55 -2.55 8.46 3.57
CA ALA A 55 -3.97 8.29 3.71
C ALA A 55 -4.30 7.16 4.69
N VAL A 56 -5.44 7.30 5.37
CA VAL A 56 -5.99 6.31 6.31
C VAL A 56 -7.42 5.99 5.93
N ARG A 57 -7.77 4.71 5.81
CA ARG A 57 -9.12 4.19 5.55
C ARG A 57 -9.63 3.47 6.80
N TYR A 58 -10.71 3.97 7.38
CA TYR A 58 -11.38 3.34 8.52
C TYR A 58 -12.51 2.41 8.10
N ALA A 59 -12.91 1.53 9.02
CA ALA A 59 -13.96 0.54 8.80
C ALA A 59 -15.36 1.12 8.56
N ASN A 60 -15.62 2.32 9.09
CA ASN A 60 -16.86 3.06 8.82
C ASN A 60 -16.88 3.71 7.41
N GLY A 61 -15.82 3.49 6.62
CA GLY A 61 -15.65 4.07 5.30
C GLY A 61 -15.17 5.52 5.28
N THR A 62 -14.74 6.06 6.42
CA THR A 62 -14.11 7.39 6.48
C THR A 62 -12.68 7.31 5.96
N GLU A 63 -12.27 8.33 5.22
CA GLU A 63 -10.91 8.50 4.72
C GLU A 63 -10.31 9.77 5.30
N ILE A 64 -9.11 9.67 5.83
CA ILE A 64 -8.33 10.83 6.26
C ILE A 64 -7.14 10.98 5.32
N ARG A 65 -6.96 12.19 4.81
CA ARG A 65 -5.82 12.61 4.00
C ARG A 65 -4.93 13.47 4.86
N LEU A 66 -3.65 13.15 4.92
CA LEU A 66 -2.68 13.92 5.69
C LEU A 66 -1.98 14.93 4.78
N PRO A 67 -1.62 16.12 5.28
CA PRO A 67 -0.84 17.08 4.50
C PRO A 67 0.45 16.45 3.92
N PRO A 68 0.97 16.96 2.80
CA PRO A 68 2.20 16.44 2.22
C PRO A 68 3.39 16.69 3.16
N ALA A 69 4.22 15.68 3.34
CA ALA A 69 5.53 15.81 3.98
C ALA A 69 6.58 16.03 2.90
N TYR A 70 7.32 17.13 2.98
CA TYR A 70 8.30 17.47 1.94
C TYR A 70 9.61 16.73 2.16
N GLY A 71 10.14 16.15 1.08
CA GLY A 71 11.38 15.41 1.10
C GLY A 71 12.60 16.32 1.35
N SER A 72 13.58 15.77 2.06
CA SER A 72 14.91 16.39 2.19
C SER A 72 15.59 16.54 0.83
N LEU A 73 16.67 17.33 0.74
CA LEU A 73 17.47 17.39 -0.49
C LEU A 73 17.99 16.00 -0.91
N ALA A 74 18.39 15.16 0.06
CA ALA A 74 18.85 13.80 -0.19
C ALA A 74 17.75 12.94 -0.82
N TYR A 75 16.54 12.96 -0.23
CA TYR A 75 15.38 12.25 -0.79
C TYR A 75 15.04 12.74 -2.21
N ARG A 76 15.03 14.05 -2.44
CA ARG A 76 14.71 14.62 -3.75
C ARG A 76 15.74 14.23 -4.81
N ASN A 77 17.02 14.25 -4.46
CA ASN A 77 18.08 13.80 -5.37
C ASN A 77 18.01 12.30 -5.66
N PHE A 78 17.62 11.49 -4.67
CA PHE A 78 17.37 10.06 -4.81
C PHE A 78 16.23 9.80 -5.81
N MET A 79 15.05 10.36 -5.56
CA MET A 79 13.85 10.08 -6.36
C MET A 79 13.90 10.63 -7.78
N ARG A 80 14.80 11.58 -8.06
CA ARG A 80 14.97 12.21 -9.38
C ARG A 80 16.14 11.64 -10.18
N ARG A 81 16.89 10.69 -9.63
CA ARG A 81 18.03 10.12 -10.35
C ARG A 81 17.50 9.34 -11.54
N GLU A 82 17.74 9.83 -12.75
CA GLU A 82 17.43 9.07 -13.96
C GLU A 82 18.22 7.76 -13.93
N GLU A 83 17.57 6.64 -14.22
CA GLU A 83 18.21 5.31 -14.27
C GLU A 83 19.39 5.26 -15.28
N SER A 84 19.44 6.20 -16.22
CA SER A 84 20.53 6.39 -17.19
C SER A 84 21.88 6.68 -16.55
N SER A 85 21.92 7.14 -15.29
CA SER A 85 23.14 7.29 -14.49
C SER A 85 23.32 6.18 -13.46
N LEU A 86 22.92 4.95 -13.76
CA LEU A 86 23.30 3.76 -12.98
C LEU A 86 24.77 3.90 -12.55
N PRO A 87 25.09 3.69 -11.27
CA PRO A 87 26.43 3.87 -10.81
C PRO A 87 27.32 2.94 -11.63
N THR A 88 28.14 3.54 -12.49
CA THR A 88 29.31 2.92 -13.11
C THR A 88 30.39 2.67 -12.04
N GLY A 89 29.98 2.46 -10.78
CA GLY A 89 30.73 1.74 -9.78
C GLY A 89 30.87 0.31 -10.29
N GLY A 90 31.82 0.12 -11.22
CA GLY A 90 32.17 -1.19 -11.73
C GLY A 90 32.46 -2.13 -10.57
N LEU A 91 32.39 -3.44 -10.86
CA LEU A 91 32.71 -4.59 -9.99
C LEU A 91 33.77 -4.32 -8.91
N LEU A 92 34.74 -3.45 -9.17
CA LEU A 92 35.75 -2.97 -8.22
C LEU A 92 35.20 -2.44 -6.87
N CYS A 93 34.05 -1.78 -6.80
CA CYS A 93 33.55 -1.28 -5.49
C CYS A 93 33.08 -2.41 -4.54
N GLU A 94 32.75 -3.58 -5.09
CA GLU A 94 32.37 -4.77 -4.31
C GLU A 94 33.60 -5.39 -3.61
N TYR A 95 34.78 -5.27 -4.23
CA TYR A 95 36.04 -5.82 -3.69
C TYR A 95 36.80 -4.86 -2.77
N ILE A 96 36.38 -3.60 -2.64
CA ILE A 96 37.04 -2.64 -1.75
C ILE A 96 36.52 -2.84 -0.31
N PRO A 97 37.40 -3.21 0.65
CA PRO A 97 37.04 -3.36 2.05
C PRO A 97 36.39 -2.09 2.61
N PRO A 98 35.41 -2.19 3.53
CA PRO A 98 34.70 -1.02 4.08
C PRO A 98 35.62 0.08 4.60
N ALA A 99 36.76 -0.30 5.21
CA ALA A 99 37.76 0.63 5.75
C ALA A 99 38.47 1.49 4.68
N LEU A 100 38.47 1.06 3.41
CA LEU A 100 39.13 1.76 2.30
C LEU A 100 38.15 2.50 1.39
N ARG A 101 36.83 2.37 1.61
CA ARG A 101 35.80 3.02 0.77
C ARG A 101 35.85 4.55 0.87
N SER A 102 36.17 5.09 2.05
CA SER A 102 36.34 6.53 2.26
C SER A 102 37.51 7.14 1.48
N LEU A 103 38.52 6.32 1.14
CA LEU A 103 39.68 6.74 0.35
C LEU A 103 39.44 6.67 -1.17
N ALA A 104 38.39 5.96 -1.61
CA ALA A 104 38.05 5.78 -3.02
C ALA A 104 37.36 7.01 -3.66
N LEU A 105 37.82 8.22 -3.32
CA LEU A 105 37.38 9.52 -3.88
C LEU A 105 35.85 9.67 -4.02
N GLY A 106 35.09 9.10 -3.08
CA GLY A 106 33.62 9.15 -3.08
C GLY A 106 32.92 8.25 -4.11
N ARG A 107 33.64 7.54 -5.00
CA ARG A 107 33.05 6.66 -6.02
C ARG A 107 32.47 5.35 -5.50
N CYS A 108 32.88 4.92 -4.31
CA CYS A 108 32.38 3.70 -3.66
C CYS A 108 31.67 3.97 -2.33
N ASN A 109 31.37 5.23 -2.00
CA ASN A 109 30.33 5.49 -1.02
C ASN A 109 29.03 5.10 -1.72
N SER A 110 28.31 4.09 -1.21
CA SER A 110 27.02 3.72 -1.76
C SER A 110 26.12 4.93 -1.61
N GLU A 111 25.87 5.66 -2.70
CA GLU A 111 24.87 6.72 -2.74
C GLU A 111 23.52 6.21 -2.18
N ALA A 112 23.28 4.91 -2.32
CA ALA A 112 22.20 4.16 -1.69
C ALA A 112 22.06 4.39 -0.17
N ASP A 113 23.13 4.64 0.59
CA ASP A 113 23.06 4.90 2.03
C ASP A 113 22.44 6.28 2.31
N GLY A 114 22.81 7.29 1.54
CA GLY A 114 22.24 8.64 1.63
C GLY A 114 20.80 8.68 1.14
N ASP A 115 20.52 7.95 0.07
CA ASP A 115 19.19 7.78 -0.51
C ASP A 115 18.24 7.09 0.49
N LEU A 116 18.71 6.02 1.14
CA LEU A 116 17.99 5.32 2.20
C LEU A 116 17.71 6.23 3.40
N ALA A 117 18.71 6.96 3.90
CA ALA A 117 18.53 7.86 5.03
C ALA A 117 17.50 8.97 4.72
N GLY A 118 17.51 9.51 3.50
CA GLY A 118 16.55 10.49 3.03
C GLY A 118 15.11 9.95 3.01
N ALA A 119 14.91 8.76 2.46
CA ALA A 119 13.62 8.08 2.43
C ALA A 119 13.12 7.71 3.83
N GLU A 120 13.98 7.17 4.70
CA GLU A 120 13.63 6.84 6.08
C GLU A 120 13.17 8.06 6.87
N ALA A 121 13.87 9.19 6.75
CA ALA A 121 13.50 10.41 7.46
C ALA A 121 12.09 10.86 7.08
N LEU A 122 11.77 10.87 5.78
CA LEU A 122 10.45 11.22 5.27
C LEU A 122 9.38 10.22 5.75
N MET A 123 9.66 8.92 5.70
CA MET A 123 8.71 7.90 6.16
C MET A 123 8.48 7.94 7.68
N ARG A 124 9.49 8.29 8.50
CA ARG A 124 9.31 8.50 9.94
C ARG A 124 8.35 9.65 10.21
N GLU A 125 8.45 10.74 9.45
CA GLU A 125 7.54 11.88 9.55
C GLU A 125 6.09 11.51 9.19
N LEU A 126 5.91 10.77 8.07
CA LEU A 126 4.59 10.25 7.69
C LEU A 126 4.03 9.29 8.74
N ARG A 127 4.85 8.37 9.27
CA ARG A 127 4.45 7.44 10.33
C ARG A 127 3.99 8.19 11.57
N ALA A 128 4.74 9.19 12.01
CA ALA A 128 4.37 10.01 13.17
C ALA A 128 3.05 10.76 12.92
N SER A 129 2.85 11.30 11.73
CA SER A 129 1.64 12.02 11.34
C SER A 129 0.40 11.11 11.33
N VAL A 130 0.51 9.92 10.73
CA VAL A 130 -0.55 8.91 10.74
C VAL A 130 -0.86 8.46 12.16
N ALA A 131 0.17 8.11 12.96
CA ALA A 131 -0.01 7.64 14.32
C ALA A 131 -0.69 8.70 15.21
N SER A 132 -0.32 9.98 15.02
CA SER A 132 -0.96 11.10 15.70
C SER A 132 -2.45 11.21 15.37
N VAL A 133 -2.83 11.06 14.10
CA VAL A 133 -4.25 11.13 13.68
C VAL A 133 -5.04 9.91 14.10
N MET A 134 -4.43 8.72 14.08
CA MET A 134 -5.07 7.48 14.54
C MET A 134 -5.19 7.39 16.05
N GLY A 135 -4.39 8.16 16.81
CA GLY A 135 -4.29 8.03 18.26
C GLY A 135 -3.64 6.73 18.73
N THR A 136 -2.98 6.01 17.83
CA THR A 136 -2.32 4.72 18.07
C THR A 136 -1.23 4.48 17.03
N ASN A 137 -0.33 3.54 17.34
CA ASN A 137 0.62 3.04 16.34
C ASN A 137 -0.07 2.10 15.33
N PHE A 138 0.61 1.89 14.22
CA PHE A 138 0.25 0.94 13.16
C PHE A 138 1.52 0.26 12.64
N CYS A 139 1.34 -0.88 12.00
CA CYS A 139 2.43 -1.75 11.57
C CYS A 139 2.44 -2.07 10.09
N TYR A 140 1.37 -1.72 9.37
CA TYR A 140 1.18 -2.13 8.00
C TYR A 140 0.90 -0.88 7.17
N ALA A 141 1.64 -0.68 6.10
CA ALA A 141 1.41 0.39 5.16
C ALA A 141 1.60 -0.12 3.73
N SER A 142 0.60 0.10 2.88
CA SER A 142 0.80 0.00 1.44
C SER A 142 1.55 1.22 0.93
N MET A 143 2.22 1.10 -0.20
CA MET A 143 2.97 2.20 -0.80
C MET A 143 2.53 2.40 -2.24
N THR A 144 2.57 3.64 -2.69
CA THR A 144 2.49 3.96 -4.11
C THR A 144 3.69 4.79 -4.50
N SER A 145 4.23 4.49 -5.67
CA SER A 145 5.31 5.24 -6.29
C SER A 145 5.08 5.22 -7.79
N ARG A 146 5.71 6.16 -8.49
CA ARG A 146 5.87 6.06 -9.94
C ARG A 146 6.84 4.91 -10.26
N ASN A 147 6.71 4.32 -11.44
CA ASN A 147 7.65 3.33 -12.00
C ASN A 147 7.97 2.14 -11.10
N ILE A 148 6.94 1.51 -10.55
CA ILE A 148 7.12 0.24 -9.82
C ILE A 148 7.51 -0.93 -10.76
N PHE A 149 7.37 -0.75 -12.07
CA PHE A 149 7.57 -1.78 -13.10
C PHE A 149 8.83 -1.57 -13.96
N GLU A 150 9.58 -0.48 -13.79
CA GLU A 150 10.86 -0.33 -14.49
C GLU A 150 11.85 -1.36 -13.95
N ALA A 151 12.41 -2.15 -14.87
CA ALA A 151 13.17 -3.37 -14.60
C ALA A 151 14.48 -3.15 -13.81
N GLN A 152 14.80 -1.92 -13.41
CA GLN A 152 16.04 -1.58 -12.70
C GLN A 152 15.87 -1.19 -11.23
N GLY A 153 14.65 -1.18 -10.66
CA GLY A 153 14.37 -1.56 -9.26
C GLY A 153 15.01 -0.78 -8.10
N VAL A 154 15.83 0.24 -8.34
CA VAL A 154 16.54 1.00 -7.29
C VAL A 154 15.56 1.78 -6.40
N PRO A 155 14.56 2.51 -6.94
CA PRO A 155 13.64 3.29 -6.09
C PRO A 155 12.81 2.39 -5.18
N LYS A 156 12.31 1.27 -5.71
CA LYS A 156 11.49 0.31 -4.97
C LYS A 156 12.26 -0.25 -3.77
N SER A 157 13.38 -0.93 -4.01
CA SER A 157 14.13 -1.61 -2.94
C SER A 157 14.57 -0.66 -1.81
N ILE A 158 14.92 0.60 -2.13
CA ILE A 158 15.26 1.60 -1.13
C ILE A 158 14.03 2.02 -0.31
N LEU A 159 12.88 2.24 -0.94
CA LEU A 159 11.63 2.56 -0.23
C LEU A 159 11.17 1.39 0.65
N GLU A 160 11.23 0.15 0.15
CA GLU A 160 10.89 -1.05 0.92
C GLU A 160 11.79 -1.20 2.15
N LYS A 161 13.10 -1.04 1.96
CA LYS A 161 14.08 -1.08 3.05
C LYS A 161 13.89 0.07 4.05
N ALA A 162 13.60 1.28 3.58
CA ALA A 162 13.31 2.42 4.43
C ALA A 162 12.06 2.15 5.30
N LEU A 163 11.02 1.56 4.71
CA LEU A 163 9.78 1.21 5.41
C LEU A 163 10.04 0.17 6.51
N GLN A 164 10.82 -0.87 6.20
CA GLN A 164 11.23 -1.89 7.16
C GLN A 164 12.07 -1.30 8.31
N ASN A 165 13.02 -0.41 7.99
CA ASN A 165 13.89 0.25 8.98
C ASN A 165 13.13 1.17 9.93
N ILE A 166 11.93 1.63 9.55
CA ILE A 166 11.04 2.38 10.45
C ILE A 166 10.00 1.49 11.15
N GLY A 167 10.16 0.17 11.11
CA GLY A 167 9.32 -0.79 11.83
C GLY A 167 7.94 -1.01 11.20
N LEU A 168 7.77 -0.70 9.92
CA LEU A 168 6.53 -0.95 9.19
C LEU A 168 6.70 -2.12 8.23
N VAL A 169 5.68 -2.97 8.19
CA VAL A 169 5.53 -4.03 7.19
C VAL A 169 4.91 -3.46 5.94
N GLN A 170 5.56 -3.77 4.84
CA GLN A 170 5.11 -3.38 3.53
C GLN A 170 3.86 -4.17 3.13
N GLY A 171 2.84 -3.44 2.71
CA GLY A 171 1.70 -4.01 2.03
C GLY A 171 1.87 -4.11 0.52
N ASN A 172 0.79 -3.85 -0.20
CA ASN A 172 0.87 -3.79 -1.66
C ASN A 172 1.64 -2.55 -2.08
N MET A 173 2.55 -2.72 -3.05
CA MET A 173 3.10 -1.59 -3.78
C MET A 173 2.32 -1.41 -5.07
N ILE A 174 1.65 -0.26 -5.21
CA ILE A 174 0.75 0.03 -6.33
C ILE A 174 1.37 1.16 -7.17
N ASP A 175 1.28 1.04 -8.49
CA ASP A 175 1.66 2.15 -9.37
C ASP A 175 0.77 3.36 -9.06
N ALA A 176 1.37 4.54 -8.93
CA ALA A 176 0.65 5.74 -8.53
C ALA A 176 -0.46 6.12 -9.52
N GLY A 177 -0.23 6.03 -10.83
CA GLY A 177 -1.26 6.37 -11.81
C GLY A 177 -2.33 5.30 -11.90
N ARG A 178 -1.99 4.01 -11.78
CA ARG A 178 -3.00 2.94 -11.63
C ARG A 178 -3.86 3.17 -10.40
N GLY A 179 -3.26 3.54 -9.27
CA GLY A 179 -3.99 3.89 -8.05
C GLY A 179 -4.93 5.08 -8.27
N ALA A 180 -4.49 6.09 -9.03
CA ALA A 180 -5.32 7.23 -9.39
C ALA A 180 -6.49 6.84 -10.32
N LEU A 181 -6.27 5.97 -11.30
CA LEU A 181 -7.36 5.44 -12.15
C LEU A 181 -8.42 4.74 -11.31
N ALA A 182 -7.96 3.82 -10.46
CA ALA A 182 -8.84 2.99 -9.66
C ALA A 182 -9.60 3.79 -8.60
N PHE A 183 -8.96 4.81 -8.01
CA PHE A 183 -9.63 5.76 -7.13
C PHE A 183 -10.82 6.46 -7.82
N ASN A 184 -10.66 6.82 -9.10
CA ASN A 184 -11.66 7.50 -9.91
C ASN A 184 -12.66 6.53 -10.58
N GLY A 185 -12.56 5.22 -10.31
CA GLY A 185 -13.41 4.20 -10.92
C GLY A 185 -13.19 4.04 -12.42
N LEU A 186 -12.03 4.48 -12.93
CA LEU A 186 -11.66 4.40 -14.34
C LEU A 186 -11.02 3.05 -14.70
N ASP A 187 -10.89 2.13 -13.75
CA ASP A 187 -10.33 0.78 -13.91
C ASP A 187 -11.41 -0.32 -14.02
N THR A 188 -12.70 0.03 -13.93
CA THR A 188 -13.82 -0.92 -13.92
C THR A 188 -14.56 -0.98 -15.26
N TYR A 189 -13.80 -1.04 -16.36
CA TYR A 189 -14.35 -0.93 -17.72
C TYR A 189 -15.42 -1.96 -18.12
N PRO A 190 -15.33 -3.27 -17.78
CA PRO A 190 -16.37 -4.20 -18.23
C PRO A 190 -17.71 -4.01 -17.51
N GLU A 191 -17.74 -3.38 -16.33
CA GLU A 191 -18.95 -3.25 -15.50
C GLU A 191 -19.74 -1.97 -15.78
N THR A 192 -19.08 -0.91 -16.26
CA THR A 192 -19.70 0.41 -16.46
C THR A 192 -20.41 0.55 -17.82
N GLY A 193 -20.21 -0.41 -18.74
CA GLY A 193 -20.75 -0.35 -20.11
C GLY A 193 -20.17 0.80 -20.95
N LEU A 194 -19.13 1.48 -20.46
CA LEU A 194 -18.44 2.54 -21.17
C LEU A 194 -17.51 1.96 -22.24
N PRO A 195 -17.39 2.61 -23.42
CA PRO A 195 -16.40 2.20 -24.41
C PRO A 195 -14.99 2.36 -23.82
N PRO A 196 -14.03 1.49 -24.19
CA PRO A 196 -12.65 1.60 -23.70
C PRO A 196 -12.12 3.01 -24.00
N ALA A 197 -11.76 3.75 -22.96
CA ALA A 197 -11.18 5.07 -23.10
C ALA A 197 -9.68 5.02 -22.84
N LEU A 198 -8.97 5.84 -23.60
CA LEU A 198 -7.58 6.17 -23.32
C LEU A 198 -7.57 7.16 -22.16
N VAL A 199 -6.92 6.82 -21.04
CA VAL A 199 -6.84 7.69 -19.88
C VAL A 199 -5.42 8.21 -19.73
N LEU A 200 -5.26 9.53 -19.76
CA LEU A 200 -4.01 10.19 -19.44
C LEU A 200 -4.02 10.58 -17.96
N VAL A 201 -3.12 10.01 -17.19
CA VAL A 201 -2.83 10.43 -15.83
C VAL A 201 -1.64 11.37 -15.87
N VAL A 202 -1.82 12.57 -15.31
CA VAL A 202 -0.76 13.58 -15.20
C VAL A 202 -0.57 13.89 -13.73
N ASP A 203 0.63 13.62 -13.23
CA ASP A 203 1.08 14.07 -11.91
C ASP A 203 2.10 15.20 -12.12
N HIS A 204 1.73 16.39 -11.68
CA HIS A 204 2.52 17.61 -11.81
C HIS A 204 3.05 18.03 -10.45
N SER A 205 4.35 18.31 -10.39
CA SER A 205 5.01 18.82 -9.20
C SER A 205 5.91 20.00 -9.55
N ASP A 206 6.47 20.68 -8.53
CA ASP A 206 7.36 21.83 -8.70
C ASP A 206 8.63 21.51 -9.53
N TYR A 207 8.90 20.23 -9.81
CA TYR A 207 10.15 19.77 -10.41
C TYR A 207 9.99 18.83 -11.60
N GLY A 208 8.76 18.51 -12.00
CA GLY A 208 8.54 17.61 -13.15
C GLY A 208 7.07 17.36 -13.43
N THR A 209 6.79 16.69 -14.55
CA THR A 209 5.44 16.28 -14.92
C THR A 209 5.46 14.86 -15.42
N SER A 210 5.10 13.91 -14.57
CA SER A 210 4.94 12.53 -15.02
C SER A 210 3.61 12.33 -15.71
N SER A 211 3.67 11.77 -16.92
CA SER A 211 2.54 11.24 -17.68
C SER A 211 2.52 9.74 -17.60
N GLN A 212 1.33 9.18 -17.46
CA GLN A 212 1.06 7.79 -17.78
C GLN A 212 -0.19 7.72 -18.64
N VAL A 213 -0.14 6.97 -19.73
CA VAL A 213 -1.28 6.71 -20.59
C VAL A 213 -1.71 5.28 -20.41
N PHE A 214 -2.98 5.10 -20.08
CA PHE A 214 -3.57 3.79 -19.86
C PHE A 214 -4.63 3.47 -20.90
N TRP A 215 -4.72 2.20 -21.26
CA TRP A 215 -5.77 1.62 -22.09
C TRP A 215 -6.23 0.32 -21.43
N ARG A 216 -7.51 0.24 -21.03
CA ARG A 216 -8.10 -0.97 -20.41
C ARG A 216 -7.22 -1.52 -19.27
N ASP A 217 -6.73 -0.63 -18.42
CA ASP A 217 -5.90 -0.94 -17.24
C ASP A 217 -4.46 -1.38 -17.54
N GLU A 218 -4.03 -1.33 -18.80
CA GLU A 218 -2.65 -1.52 -19.20
C GLU A 218 -2.00 -0.15 -19.41
N GLU A 219 -0.83 0.06 -18.81
CA GLU A 219 0.00 1.23 -19.10
C GLU A 219 0.61 1.05 -20.49
N VAL A 220 0.29 1.95 -21.40
CA VAL A 220 0.72 1.89 -22.81
C VAL A 220 1.85 2.88 -23.08
N LEU A 221 1.92 3.97 -22.32
CA LEU A 221 2.96 4.98 -22.48
C LEU A 221 3.30 5.62 -21.13
N HIS A 222 4.59 5.69 -20.83
CA HIS A 222 5.15 6.40 -19.69
C HIS A 222 6.09 7.50 -20.19
N GLY A 223 6.11 8.66 -19.53
CA GLY A 223 7.17 9.64 -19.77
C GLY A 223 7.02 10.94 -18.99
N ASP A 224 8.12 11.71 -18.91
CA ASP A 224 8.17 13.05 -18.29
C ASP A 224 7.98 14.18 -19.31
N ALA A 225 7.63 13.82 -20.55
CA ALA A 225 7.65 14.73 -21.70
C ALA A 225 6.39 15.60 -21.86
N ILE A 226 5.46 15.66 -20.89
CA ILE A 226 4.27 16.55 -21.04
C ILE A 226 4.65 18.02 -21.18
N GLY A 227 5.80 18.42 -20.64
CA GLY A 227 6.36 19.76 -20.83
C GLY A 227 6.90 20.00 -22.26
N ASP A 228 7.20 18.93 -23.00
CA ASP A 228 7.62 19.01 -24.39
C ASP A 228 6.41 19.33 -25.29
N GLY A 229 6.49 20.47 -25.97
CA GLY A 229 5.49 20.86 -26.97
C GLY A 229 5.28 19.77 -28.02
N ALA A 230 6.33 19.06 -28.42
CA ALA A 230 6.25 17.97 -29.39
C ALA A 230 5.40 16.79 -28.88
N PHE A 231 5.56 16.40 -27.61
CA PHE A 231 4.72 15.36 -27.01
C PHE A 231 3.26 15.78 -26.94
N ARG A 232 2.98 17.03 -26.54
CA ARG A 232 1.62 17.57 -26.52
C ARG A 232 1.00 17.63 -27.92
N ASP A 233 1.79 17.95 -28.94
CA ASP A 233 1.34 17.96 -30.32
C ASP A 233 1.04 16.55 -30.82
N VAL A 234 1.87 15.56 -30.47
CA VAL A 234 1.59 14.14 -30.75
C VAL A 234 0.32 13.69 -30.03
N LEU A 235 0.16 14.01 -28.76
CA LEU A 235 -1.00 13.61 -27.98
C LEU A 235 -2.28 14.29 -28.52
N ARG A 236 -2.20 15.56 -28.92
CA ARG A 236 -3.28 16.27 -29.61
C ARG A 236 -3.59 15.65 -30.98
N ALA A 237 -2.58 15.24 -31.74
CA ALA A 237 -2.76 14.61 -33.05
C ALA A 237 -3.40 13.22 -32.93
N VAL A 238 -3.01 12.43 -31.92
CA VAL A 238 -3.50 11.06 -31.70
C VAL A 238 -4.89 11.05 -31.07
N VAL A 239 -5.09 11.83 -30.00
CA VAL A 239 -6.30 11.77 -29.18
C VAL A 239 -7.36 12.79 -29.65
N GLY A 240 -6.93 13.78 -30.43
CA GLY A 240 -7.77 14.87 -30.95
C GLY A 240 -7.93 16.02 -29.96
N PRO A 241 -8.09 17.27 -30.44
CA PRO A 241 -8.16 18.46 -29.59
C PRO A 241 -9.37 18.45 -28.65
N LYS A 242 -10.52 17.95 -29.11
CA LYS A 242 -11.75 17.88 -28.30
C LYS A 242 -11.62 17.01 -27.06
N LEU A 243 -10.85 15.92 -27.12
CA LEU A 243 -10.69 15.02 -25.99
C LEU A 243 -9.73 15.61 -24.96
N LEU A 244 -8.71 16.34 -25.43
CA LEU A 244 -7.81 17.13 -24.58
C LEU A 244 -8.56 18.25 -23.84
N GLU A 245 -9.48 18.94 -24.53
CA GLU A 245 -10.30 20.02 -23.98
C GLU A 245 -11.33 19.54 -22.96
N ASN A 246 -11.78 18.28 -23.06
CA ASN A 246 -12.73 17.67 -22.14
C ASN A 246 -12.06 16.77 -21.09
N ALA A 247 -10.73 16.80 -20.98
CA ALA A 247 -10.01 16.02 -19.99
C ALA A 247 -10.44 16.47 -18.59
N ALA A 248 -11.07 15.56 -17.84
CA ALA A 248 -11.45 15.83 -16.46
C ALA A 248 -10.20 15.83 -15.58
N THR A 249 -10.00 16.91 -14.81
CA THR A 249 -8.95 16.96 -13.79
C THR A 249 -9.53 16.38 -12.50
N ALA A 250 -9.04 15.21 -12.10
CA ALA A 250 -9.31 14.64 -10.78
C ALA A 250 -8.23 15.07 -9.79
N ASP A 251 -8.58 15.16 -8.50
CA ASP A 251 -7.66 15.50 -7.39
C ASP A 251 -6.51 14.47 -7.31
N PRO A 252 -5.32 14.77 -7.86
CA PRO A 252 -4.32 13.74 -8.11
C PRO A 252 -3.47 13.48 -6.85
N LEU A 253 -3.35 14.48 -5.97
CA LEU A 253 -2.37 14.53 -4.90
C LEU A 253 -2.50 13.37 -3.90
N TYR A 254 -3.74 12.97 -3.64
CA TYR A 254 -4.06 11.91 -2.66
C TYR A 254 -4.70 10.68 -3.29
N ALA A 255 -5.07 10.70 -4.58
CA ALA A 255 -5.85 9.63 -5.19
C ALA A 255 -5.15 8.27 -5.05
N SER A 256 -3.85 8.22 -5.37
CA SER A 256 -3.00 7.04 -5.23
C SER A 256 -2.90 6.55 -3.79
N ALA A 257 -2.61 7.45 -2.83
CA ALA A 257 -2.52 7.12 -1.41
C ALA A 257 -3.86 6.59 -0.87
N VAL A 258 -4.98 7.24 -1.23
CA VAL A 258 -6.31 6.84 -0.76
C VAL A 258 -6.70 5.48 -1.33
N PHE A 259 -6.46 5.24 -2.62
CA PHE A 259 -6.70 3.93 -3.21
C PHE A 259 -5.85 2.85 -2.54
N ALA A 260 -4.56 3.11 -2.32
CA ALA A 260 -3.69 2.16 -1.63
C ALA A 260 -4.12 1.92 -0.19
N ALA A 261 -4.66 2.92 0.51
CA ALA A 261 -5.22 2.75 1.85
C ALA A 261 -6.50 1.89 1.84
N ARG A 262 -7.36 2.02 0.83
CA ARG A 262 -8.49 1.10 0.60
C ARG A 262 -8.02 -0.33 0.36
N SER A 263 -7.07 -0.51 -0.56
CA SER A 263 -6.48 -1.82 -0.85
C SER A 263 -5.83 -2.45 0.38
N ALA A 264 -5.11 -1.65 1.17
CA ALA A 264 -4.52 -2.07 2.45
C ALA A 264 -5.62 -2.53 3.42
N TYR A 265 -6.66 -1.72 3.60
CA TYR A 265 -7.80 -2.04 4.46
C TYR A 265 -8.44 -3.37 4.04
N ASP A 266 -8.73 -3.53 2.75
CA ASP A 266 -9.37 -4.75 2.26
C ASP A 266 -8.48 -5.96 2.49
N THR A 267 -7.17 -5.84 2.21
CA THR A 267 -6.17 -6.91 2.34
C THR A 267 -5.99 -7.38 3.79
N ILE A 268 -5.72 -6.47 4.73
CA ILE A 268 -5.45 -6.82 6.14
C ILE A 268 -6.69 -7.34 6.88
N ASN A 269 -7.88 -7.02 6.39
CA ASN A 269 -9.14 -7.47 6.98
C ASN A 269 -9.72 -8.72 6.29
N ARG A 270 -9.03 -9.31 5.31
CA ARG A 270 -9.44 -10.60 4.74
C ARG A 270 -9.31 -11.71 5.78
N LEU A 271 -10.18 -12.71 5.65
CA LEU A 271 -10.16 -13.86 6.56
C LEU A 271 -8.86 -14.67 6.44
N ASP A 272 -8.24 -14.67 5.26
CA ASP A 272 -7.03 -15.42 4.87
C ASP A 272 -5.75 -14.59 4.99
N PHE A 273 -5.79 -13.40 5.61
CA PHE A 273 -4.57 -12.61 5.81
C PHE A 273 -3.59 -13.36 6.74
N GLY A 274 -2.46 -13.75 6.16
CA GLY A 274 -1.48 -14.66 6.75
C GLY A 274 -0.09 -14.09 6.95
N GLU A 275 0.11 -12.79 6.69
CA GLU A 275 1.42 -12.15 6.87
C GLU A 275 1.88 -12.27 8.33
N GLU A 276 3.15 -12.65 8.51
CA GLU A 276 3.77 -12.71 9.83
C GLU A 276 3.87 -11.29 10.39
N PRO A 277 3.42 -11.08 11.64
CA PRO A 277 3.63 -9.80 12.30
C PRO A 277 5.12 -9.50 12.37
N ALA A 278 5.52 -8.29 11.95
CA ALA A 278 6.85 -7.79 12.30
C ALA A 278 7.04 -7.79 13.82
N PHE A 279 8.29 -7.86 14.26
CA PHE A 279 8.62 -7.85 15.68
C PHE A 279 7.96 -6.65 16.38
N GLY A 280 7.22 -6.91 17.47
CA GLY A 280 6.48 -5.86 18.20
C GLY A 280 5.11 -5.49 17.63
N CYS A 281 4.70 -6.04 16.49
CA CYS A 281 3.40 -5.80 15.89
C CYS A 281 2.38 -6.87 16.24
N CYS A 282 1.16 -6.43 16.55
CA CYS A 282 0.04 -7.34 16.79
C CYS A 282 -1.13 -7.00 15.89
N TRP A 283 -1.34 -7.82 14.86
CA TRP A 283 -2.58 -7.87 14.08
C TRP A 283 -3.13 -9.30 14.06
N LYS A 284 -4.37 -9.43 13.61
CA LYS A 284 -5.03 -10.74 13.49
C LYS A 284 -4.51 -11.44 12.24
N SER A 285 -3.56 -12.35 12.36
CA SER A 285 -3.26 -13.32 11.28
C SER A 285 -3.91 -14.66 11.63
N GLN A 286 -4.25 -15.48 10.61
CA GLN A 286 -4.89 -16.79 10.84
C GLN A 286 -4.09 -17.73 11.76
N PHE A 287 -2.79 -17.49 11.89
CA PHE A 287 -1.85 -18.42 12.53
C PHE A 287 -1.10 -17.84 13.74
N HIS A 288 -1.08 -16.51 13.92
CA HIS A 288 -0.42 -15.85 15.04
C HIS A 288 -1.40 -15.07 15.89
N ASN A 289 -1.40 -15.44 17.15
CA ASN A 289 -2.55 -15.32 18.01
C ASN A 289 -2.05 -14.50 19.21
N CYS A 290 -2.12 -13.17 19.09
CA CYS A 290 -1.49 -12.18 20.00
C CYS A 290 -1.99 -12.18 21.45
N TRP A 291 -2.76 -13.19 21.88
CA TRP A 291 -3.42 -13.20 23.20
C TRP A 291 -2.47 -13.39 24.37
N GLU A 292 -1.21 -13.75 24.14
CA GLU A 292 -0.21 -13.83 25.20
C GLU A 292 0.24 -12.44 25.70
N TYR A 293 0.03 -11.37 24.92
CA TYR A 293 0.36 -9.99 25.30
C TYR A 293 -0.86 -9.20 25.80
N ARG A 294 -1.56 -9.76 26.78
CA ARG A 294 -2.86 -9.26 27.27
C ARG A 294 -2.83 -7.96 28.09
N GLN A 295 -1.72 -7.22 28.12
CA GLN A 295 -1.67 -5.96 28.86
C GLN A 295 -1.21 -4.80 27.97
N VAL A 296 -2.20 -4.01 27.58
CA VAL A 296 -2.19 -2.54 27.43
C VAL A 296 -1.13 -1.98 26.47
N VAL A 297 -1.66 -1.45 25.37
CA VAL A 297 -1.02 -0.66 24.29
C VAL A 297 -0.41 -1.51 23.17
N HIS A 298 -1.01 -1.36 21.98
CA HIS A 298 -0.41 -1.74 20.70
C HIS A 298 0.82 -0.84 20.45
N VAL A 299 1.95 -1.20 21.04
CA VAL A 299 3.24 -0.54 20.79
C VAL A 299 4.03 -1.42 19.85
N CYS A 300 4.13 -1.00 18.60
CA CYS A 300 5.26 -1.38 17.75
C CYS A 300 6.48 -0.71 18.39
N GLN A 301 7.26 -1.47 19.15
CA GLN A 301 8.56 -0.98 19.67
C GLN A 301 9.58 -0.94 18.53
#